data_AF-A0A830BQD7-F1
#
_entry.id   AF-A0A830BQD7-F1
#
_cell.length_a   1.000
_cell.length_b   1.000
_cell.length_c   1.000
_cell.angle_alpha   90.00
_cell.angle_beta   90.00
_cell.angle_gamma   90.00
#
_symmetry.space_group_name_H-M   'P 1'
#
loop_
_entity.id
_entity.type
_entity.pdbx_description
1 polymer ?
#
loop_
_entity_poly.entity_id
_entity_poly.type
_entity_poly.pdbx_seq_one_letter_code
_entity_poly.pdbx_strand_id
1 'polypeptide(L)'
;MANASPSNLLDESLNGKDAIGYSSGGGRMILVEDCVETSGAFVVHQLLKRALSPHSSDVVVFLSFAHPFSHYDRILRKMGCNLSVQRDSKRLLFFDMLMAERLDSDRRKTSEDKLISLYGEVQKAVELCLSDEGRRHVTLIIDDVSLMEIDANGSSNVVLDFLHYCDSLTAQFGCSLIALNHDDVYSTTDGLNLLLQLEYLADVVMKVEPLATGLATDVHGQLTVTNKELGDGPSKLRNKVHNFQFRIKDSGVEYFYPGSKA
;
A
#
# COMPACT_ATOMS: atom_id res chain seq x y z
N MET A 1 18.74 -26.69 6.52
CA MET A 1 17.27 -26.63 6.71
C MET A 1 16.92 -25.20 7.02
N ALA A 2 16.40 -24.47 6.03
CA ALA A 2 16.06 -23.06 6.19
C ALA A 2 14.75 -22.95 6.98
N ASN A 3 14.80 -22.31 8.15
CA ASN A 3 13.61 -21.94 8.90
C ASN A 3 12.79 -20.98 8.03
N ALA A 4 11.69 -21.47 7.47
CA ALA A 4 10.66 -20.59 6.92
C ALA A 4 10.15 -19.72 8.09
N SER A 5 10.18 -18.40 7.91
CA SER A 5 9.50 -17.48 8.81
C SER A 5 8.04 -17.93 9.00
N PRO A 6 7.49 -17.92 10.23
CA PRO A 6 6.10 -18.31 10.44
C PRO A 6 5.21 -17.46 9.54
N SER A 7 4.33 -18.11 8.76
CA SER A 7 3.36 -17.40 7.94
C SER A 7 2.48 -16.58 8.86
N ASN A 8 2.42 -15.27 8.60
CA ASN A 8 1.54 -14.39 9.37
C ASN A 8 0.11 -14.54 8.82
N LEU A 9 -0.93 -14.37 9.63
CA LEU A 9 -2.33 -14.49 9.17
C LEU A 9 -2.65 -13.53 8.01
N LEU A 10 -1.99 -12.36 8.00
CA LEU A 10 -2.03 -11.43 6.88
C LEU A 10 -1.50 -12.07 5.57
N ASP A 11 -0.37 -12.78 5.64
CA ASP A 11 0.21 -13.43 4.46
C ASP A 11 -0.69 -14.56 3.93
N GLU A 12 -1.35 -15.29 4.84
CA GLU A 12 -2.29 -16.34 4.50
C GLU A 12 -3.55 -15.77 3.84
N SER A 13 -4.05 -14.64 4.34
CA SER A 13 -5.21 -13.94 3.77
C SER A 13 -4.97 -13.41 2.37
N LEU A 14 -3.71 -13.18 1.99
CA LEU A 14 -3.33 -12.67 0.67
C LEU A 14 -3.10 -13.80 -0.36
N ASN A 15 -3.49 -15.04 -0.06
CA ASN A 15 -3.18 -16.25 -0.84
C ASN A 15 -1.68 -16.64 -0.83
N GLY A 16 -0.94 -16.33 0.24
CA GLY A 16 0.44 -16.80 0.44
C GLY A 16 1.50 -15.88 -0.14
N LYS A 17 2.72 -16.41 -0.38
CA LYS A 17 3.92 -15.62 -0.77
C LYS A 17 3.80 -14.92 -2.14
N ASP A 18 2.93 -15.42 -3.02
CA ASP A 18 2.78 -14.97 -4.41
C ASP A 18 1.79 -13.79 -4.60
N ALA A 19 1.47 -13.07 -3.52
CA ALA A 19 0.42 -12.06 -3.52
C ALA A 19 0.85 -10.65 -3.93
N ILE A 20 2.10 -10.29 -3.62
CA ILE A 20 2.75 -9.03 -4.02
C ILE A 20 3.73 -9.30 -5.17
N GLY A 21 3.64 -10.47 -5.81
CA GLY A 21 4.51 -10.88 -6.90
C GLY A 21 4.02 -12.19 -7.50
N TYR A 22 3.67 -12.15 -8.79
CA TYR A 22 3.33 -13.30 -9.65
C TYR A 22 2.46 -14.40 -9.02
N SER A 23 1.18 -14.11 -8.75
CA SER A 23 0.16 -15.09 -9.12
C SER A 23 0.04 -15.11 -10.65
N SER A 24 -0.37 -16.23 -11.24
CA SER A 24 -0.38 -16.51 -12.69
C SER A 24 -1.20 -15.55 -13.61
N GLY A 25 -1.49 -14.31 -13.21
CA GLY A 25 -2.29 -13.34 -13.95
C GLY A 25 -2.17 -11.89 -13.48
N GLY A 26 -0.98 -11.28 -13.58
CA GLY A 26 -0.83 -9.82 -13.48
C GLY A 26 -0.54 -9.26 -12.08
N GLY A 27 -0.26 -7.96 -12.03
CA GLY A 27 -0.13 -7.19 -10.79
C GLY A 27 -1.47 -6.97 -10.10
N ARG A 28 -1.46 -6.57 -8.82
CA ARG A 28 -2.68 -6.34 -8.03
C ARG A 28 -2.73 -4.94 -7.44
N MET A 29 -3.93 -4.38 -7.34
CA MET A 29 -4.24 -3.18 -6.56
C MET A 29 -4.71 -3.58 -5.16
N ILE A 30 -3.97 -3.16 -4.14
CA ILE A 30 -4.29 -3.33 -2.72
C ILE A 30 -4.63 -1.96 -2.14
N LEU A 31 -5.87 -1.82 -1.68
CA LEU A 31 -6.31 -0.66 -0.94
C LEU A 31 -6.28 -0.96 0.56
N VAL A 32 -5.63 -0.10 1.33
CA VAL A 32 -5.68 -0.11 2.79
C VAL A 32 -6.54 1.07 3.21
N GLU A 33 -7.56 0.80 4.00
CA GLU A 33 -8.44 1.80 4.57
C GLU A 33 -8.29 1.77 6.08
N ASP A 34 -8.24 2.95 6.68
CA ASP A 34 -8.21 3.10 8.12
C ASP A 34 -9.05 4.31 8.55
N CYS A 35 -9.06 4.57 9.85
CA CYS A 35 -9.69 5.74 10.42
C CYS A 35 -8.79 6.40 11.48
N VAL A 36 -9.11 7.62 11.88
CA VAL A 36 -8.36 8.38 12.89
C VAL A 36 -8.21 7.59 14.19
N GLU A 37 -9.25 6.87 14.59
CA GLU A 37 -9.23 6.07 15.83
C GLU A 37 -8.22 4.92 15.75
N THR A 38 -8.03 4.33 14.57
CA THR A 38 -7.16 3.16 14.38
C THR A 38 -6.41 3.24 13.05
N SER A 39 -5.16 3.70 13.11
CA SER A 39 -4.34 3.85 11.90
C SER A 39 -3.90 2.50 11.29
N GLY A 40 -3.98 2.41 9.97
CA GLY A 40 -3.54 1.31 9.12
C GLY A 40 -2.11 1.47 8.57
N ALA A 41 -1.38 2.52 8.94
CA ALA A 41 0.01 2.73 8.51
C ALA A 41 0.93 1.52 8.80
N PHE A 42 0.65 0.77 9.87
CA PHE A 42 1.40 -0.46 10.19
C PHE A 42 1.28 -1.54 9.10
N VAL A 43 0.14 -1.60 8.40
CA VAL A 43 -0.09 -2.54 7.30
C VAL A 43 0.82 -2.16 6.13
N VAL A 44 0.89 -0.88 5.79
CA VAL A 44 1.82 -0.35 4.76
C VAL A 44 3.27 -0.70 5.12
N HIS A 45 3.68 -0.53 6.39
CA HIS A 45 5.01 -0.93 6.84
C HIS A 45 5.29 -2.43 6.67
N GLN A 46 4.31 -3.29 6.94
CA GLN A 46 4.46 -4.74 6.74
C GLN A 46 4.53 -5.13 5.26
N LEU A 47 3.71 -4.51 4.41
CA LEU A 47 3.73 -4.72 2.96
C LEU A 47 5.04 -4.24 2.35
N LEU A 48 5.55 -3.08 2.78
CA LEU A 48 6.86 -2.56 2.41
C LEU A 48 7.99 -3.52 2.84
N LYS A 49 7.98 -3.97 4.10
CA LYS A 49 8.96 -4.95 4.60
C LYS A 49 8.92 -6.24 3.77
N ARG A 50 7.73 -6.70 3.41
CA ARG A 50 7.51 -7.92 2.64
C ARG A 50 8.07 -7.78 1.21
N ALA A 51 7.76 -6.69 0.52
CA ALA A 51 8.30 -6.42 -0.82
C ALA A 51 9.84 -6.32 -0.81
N LEU A 52 10.41 -5.75 0.26
CA LEU A 52 11.87 -5.64 0.45
C LEU A 52 12.50 -6.84 1.16
N SER A 53 11.86 -8.01 1.12
CA SER A 53 12.40 -9.24 1.70
C SER A 53 13.79 -9.55 1.12
N PRO A 54 14.75 -10.06 1.92
CA PRO A 54 16.06 -10.50 1.41
C PRO A 54 15.97 -11.64 0.38
N HIS A 55 14.84 -12.36 0.36
CA HIS A 55 14.61 -13.51 -0.52
C HIS A 55 13.93 -13.11 -1.84
N SER A 56 13.55 -11.84 -2.01
CA SER A 56 13.00 -11.30 -3.25
C SER A 56 14.01 -10.39 -3.93
N SER A 57 13.91 -10.30 -5.25
CA SER A 57 14.62 -9.30 -6.07
C SER A 57 13.73 -8.10 -6.39
N ASP A 58 12.62 -7.95 -5.68
CA ASP A 58 11.61 -6.95 -5.97
C ASP A 58 12.12 -5.54 -5.68
N VAL A 59 11.56 -4.60 -6.43
CA VAL A 59 11.82 -3.17 -6.30
C VAL A 59 10.56 -2.49 -5.80
N VAL A 60 10.71 -1.55 -4.88
CA VAL A 60 9.63 -0.71 -4.39
C VAL A 60 9.82 0.70 -4.89
N VAL A 61 8.76 1.25 -5.50
CA VAL A 61 8.59 2.67 -5.75
C VAL A 61 7.66 3.20 -4.66
N PHE A 62 8.18 4.03 -3.77
CA PHE A 62 7.43 4.53 -2.62
C PHE A 62 7.20 6.04 -2.76
N LEU A 63 5.95 6.43 -2.98
CA LEU A 63 5.45 7.80 -2.92
C LEU A 63 5.00 8.12 -1.49
N SER A 64 5.62 9.14 -0.91
CA SER A 64 5.52 9.44 0.50
C SER A 64 4.98 10.85 0.74
N PHE A 65 3.70 10.94 1.06
CA PHE A 65 2.93 12.14 1.35
C PHE A 65 2.83 12.44 2.84
N ALA A 66 2.87 11.44 3.72
CA ALA A 66 2.63 11.64 5.15
C ALA A 66 3.89 11.96 5.96
N HIS A 67 5.01 11.29 5.66
CA HIS A 67 6.23 11.37 6.48
C HIS A 67 7.53 11.40 5.66
N PRO A 68 8.64 11.98 6.17
CA PRO A 68 9.92 11.93 5.47
C PRO A 68 10.55 10.54 5.55
N PHE A 69 11.50 10.23 4.67
CA PHE A 69 12.21 8.93 4.62
C PHE A 69 12.70 8.43 6.00
N SER A 70 13.22 9.34 6.83
CA SER A 70 13.76 9.00 8.15
C SER A 70 12.73 8.40 9.11
N HIS A 71 11.44 8.70 8.93
CA HIS A 71 10.35 8.12 9.70
C HIS A 71 10.23 6.62 9.39
N TYR A 72 10.05 6.29 8.10
CA TYR A 72 9.92 4.93 7.62
C TYR A 72 11.16 4.10 7.92
N ASP A 73 12.36 4.64 7.71
CA ASP A 73 13.61 3.93 7.97
C ASP A 73 13.76 3.55 9.47
N ARG A 74 13.32 4.41 10.39
CA ARG A 74 13.35 4.11 11.83
C ARG A 74 12.39 3.00 12.21
N ILE A 75 11.17 3.01 11.69
CA ILE A 75 10.15 1.99 11.98
C ILE A 75 10.57 0.64 11.38
N LEU A 76 10.93 0.62 10.10
CA LEU A 76 11.31 -0.60 9.40
C LEU A 76 12.59 -1.21 9.99
N ARG A 77 13.52 -0.38 10.49
CA ARG A 77 14.73 -0.87 11.18
C ARG A 77 14.39 -1.62 12.46
N LYS A 78 13.39 -1.18 13.23
CA LYS A 78 12.87 -1.94 14.39
C LYS A 78 12.22 -3.27 13.98
N MET A 79 11.63 -3.31 12.79
CA MET A 79 11.08 -4.53 12.19
C MET A 79 12.15 -5.40 11.50
N GLY A 80 13.44 -5.04 11.57
CA GLY A 80 14.54 -5.79 10.97
C GLY A 80 14.80 -5.52 9.48
N CYS A 81 14.30 -4.42 8.92
CA CYS A 81 14.52 -3.99 7.54
C CYS A 81 15.20 -2.62 7.49
N ASN A 82 16.38 -2.51 6.87
CA ASN A 82 17.11 -1.25 6.77
C ASN A 82 16.86 -0.59 5.41
N LEU A 83 16.03 0.47 5.38
CA LEU A 83 15.63 1.10 4.12
C LEU A 83 16.79 1.82 3.43
N SER A 84 17.76 2.35 4.18
CA SER A 84 18.96 2.95 3.60
C SER A 84 19.73 1.96 2.72
N VAL A 85 19.89 0.71 3.17
CA VAL A 85 20.56 -0.35 2.39
C VAL A 85 19.75 -0.72 1.14
N GLN A 86 18.42 -0.74 1.24
CA GLN A 86 17.55 -1.02 0.08
C GLN A 86 17.59 0.12 -0.94
N ARG A 87 17.71 1.37 -0.49
CA ARG A 87 17.90 2.53 -1.36
C ARG A 87 19.27 2.48 -2.05
N ASP A 88 20.34 2.20 -1.32
CA ASP A 88 21.71 2.11 -1.88
C ASP A 88 21.85 0.97 -2.89
N SER A 89 21.14 -0.14 -2.67
CA SER A 89 21.06 -1.28 -3.59
C SER A 89 20.06 -1.09 -4.74
N LYS A 90 19.45 0.10 -4.86
CA LYS A 90 18.44 0.44 -5.89
C LYS A 90 17.18 -0.42 -5.87
N ARG A 91 16.90 -1.08 -4.73
CA ARG A 91 15.65 -1.82 -4.49
C ARG A 91 14.52 -0.94 -3.95
N LEU A 92 14.85 0.25 -3.45
CA LEU A 92 13.87 1.23 -2.99
C LEU A 92 14.10 2.57 -3.68
N LEU A 93 13.14 2.98 -4.50
CA LEU A 93 13.03 4.33 -5.06
C LEU A 93 12.01 5.08 -4.23
N PHE A 94 12.42 6.14 -3.53
CA PHE A 94 11.56 6.84 -2.58
C PHE A 94 11.41 8.30 -3.00
N PHE A 95 10.18 8.71 -3.21
CA PHE A 95 9.75 10.04 -3.61
C PHE A 95 9.17 10.74 -2.38
N ASP A 96 9.87 11.75 -1.90
CA ASP A 96 9.48 12.53 -0.74
C ASP A 96 8.56 13.68 -1.19
N MET A 97 7.26 13.44 -1.17
CA MET A 97 6.25 14.41 -1.65
C MET A 97 6.08 15.57 -0.66
N LEU A 98 6.27 15.35 0.64
CA LEU A 98 6.32 16.42 1.64
C LEU A 98 7.38 17.49 1.34
N MET A 99 8.52 17.08 0.79
CA MET A 99 9.59 17.99 0.42
C MET A 99 9.53 18.42 -1.05
N ALA A 100 8.78 17.72 -1.91
CA ALA A 100 8.65 18.03 -3.33
C ALA A 100 8.05 19.44 -3.56
N GLU A 101 7.10 19.86 -2.73
CA GLU A 101 6.55 21.22 -2.78
C GLU A 101 7.59 22.32 -2.52
N ARG A 102 8.68 22.00 -1.81
CA ARG A 102 9.76 22.96 -1.50
C ARG A 102 10.74 23.13 -2.66
N LEU A 103 10.77 22.20 -3.61
CA LEU A 103 11.76 22.17 -4.70
C LEU A 103 11.21 22.74 -6.01
N ASP A 104 9.88 22.76 -6.21
CA ASP A 104 9.28 23.31 -7.43
C ASP A 104 9.17 24.85 -7.32
N SER A 105 10.23 25.54 -7.75
CA SER A 105 10.30 27.02 -7.75
C SER A 105 9.32 27.70 -8.73
N ASP A 106 8.60 26.93 -9.55
CA ASP A 106 7.74 27.44 -10.60
C ASP A 106 6.27 27.50 -10.16
N ARG A 107 5.88 28.63 -9.57
CA ARG A 107 4.52 28.91 -9.06
C ARG A 107 3.40 28.90 -10.12
N ARG A 108 3.69 28.46 -11.34
CA ARG A 108 2.76 28.46 -12.49
C ARG A 108 2.15 27.10 -12.80
N LYS A 109 2.72 26.01 -12.33
CA LYS A 109 2.18 24.66 -12.57
C LYS A 109 0.93 24.45 -11.74
N THR A 110 -0.10 23.89 -12.36
CA THR A 110 -1.30 23.46 -11.65
C THR A 110 -0.97 22.25 -10.77
N SER A 111 -1.84 21.92 -9.81
CA SER A 111 -1.71 20.67 -9.02
C SER A 111 -1.75 19.43 -9.93
N GLU A 112 -2.54 19.48 -11.00
CA GLU A 112 -2.63 18.47 -12.04
C GLU A 112 -1.29 18.29 -12.79
N ASP A 113 -0.63 19.39 -13.20
CA ASP A 113 0.68 19.33 -13.86
C ASP A 113 1.74 18.64 -12.98
N LYS A 114 1.69 18.87 -11.66
CA LYS A 114 2.60 18.24 -10.70
C LYS A 114 2.38 16.72 -10.64
N LEU A 115 1.13 16.26 -10.54
CA LEU A 115 0.80 14.83 -10.50
C LEU A 115 1.08 14.14 -11.84
N ILE A 116 0.85 14.81 -12.97
CA ILE A 116 1.26 14.31 -14.29
C ILE A 116 2.79 14.16 -14.36
N SER A 117 3.54 15.16 -13.89
CA SER A 117 5.00 15.08 -13.84
C SER A 117 5.48 13.95 -12.94
N LEU A 118 4.87 13.78 -11.76
CA LEU A 118 5.15 12.69 -10.83
C LEU A 118 4.90 11.33 -11.48
N TYR A 119 3.76 11.17 -12.15
CA TYR A 119 3.45 9.95 -12.89
C TYR A 119 4.52 9.66 -13.95
N GLY A 120 4.95 10.68 -14.69
CA GLY A 120 6.03 10.54 -15.67
C GLY A 120 7.36 10.10 -15.05
N GLU A 121 7.68 10.50 -13.81
CA GLU A 121 8.85 10.01 -13.08
C GLU A 121 8.67 8.57 -12.59
N VAL A 122 7.49 8.22 -12.08
CA VAL A 122 7.14 6.87 -11.64
C VAL A 122 7.19 5.90 -12.80
N GLN A 123 6.58 6.24 -13.95
CA GLN A 123 6.60 5.42 -15.15
C GLN A 123 8.04 5.13 -15.60
N LYS A 124 8.88 6.17 -15.69
CA LYS A 124 10.30 5.99 -16.06
C LYS A 124 11.04 5.09 -15.06
N ALA A 125 10.78 5.25 -13.77
CA ALA A 125 11.36 4.42 -12.73
C ALA A 125 10.96 2.94 -12.91
N VAL A 126 9.69 2.67 -13.18
CA VAL A 126 9.16 1.31 -13.44
C VAL A 126 9.82 0.71 -14.68
N GLU A 127 9.83 1.45 -15.80
CA GLU A 127 10.43 1.01 -17.07
C GLU A 127 11.93 0.67 -16.91
N LEU A 128 12.69 1.51 -16.21
CA LEU A 128 14.11 1.28 -15.94
C LEU A 128 14.34 0.03 -15.07
N CYS A 129 13.47 -0.23 -14.11
CA CYS A 129 13.59 -1.37 -13.21
C CYS A 129 13.28 -2.71 -13.91
N LEU A 130 12.38 -2.68 -14.90
CA LEU A 130 11.96 -3.85 -15.68
C LEU A 130 12.84 -4.12 -16.90
N SER A 131 13.60 -3.12 -17.37
CA SER A 131 14.55 -3.26 -18.47
C SER A 131 15.83 -4.01 -18.09
N ASP A 132 16.07 -4.23 -16.79
CA ASP A 132 17.21 -5.01 -16.31
C ASP A 132 16.96 -6.52 -16.53
N GLU A 133 17.98 -7.29 -16.92
CA GLU A 133 17.82 -8.69 -17.39
C GLU A 133 17.29 -9.68 -16.32
N GLY A 134 17.14 -9.23 -15.07
CA GLY A 134 16.47 -9.98 -14.02
C GLY A 134 14.97 -9.69 -13.98
N ARG A 135 14.13 -10.73 -13.96
CA ARG A 135 12.69 -10.59 -13.67
C ARG A 135 12.51 -9.99 -12.27
N ARG A 136 12.35 -8.68 -12.18
CA ARG A 136 12.04 -7.95 -10.95
C ARG A 136 10.56 -7.60 -10.98
N HIS A 137 9.85 -7.87 -9.88
CA HIS A 137 8.52 -7.32 -9.70
C HIS A 137 8.66 -5.92 -9.08
N VAL A 138 7.84 -4.97 -9.55
CA VAL A 138 7.80 -3.62 -9.00
C VAL A 138 6.54 -3.45 -8.18
N THR A 139 6.66 -2.92 -6.97
CA THR A 139 5.53 -2.54 -6.12
C THR A 139 5.52 -1.03 -5.96
N LEU A 140 4.47 -0.37 -6.43
CA LEU A 140 4.19 1.03 -6.19
C LEU A 140 3.41 1.15 -4.87
N ILE A 141 3.87 2.01 -3.96
CA ILE A 141 3.25 2.27 -2.67
C ILE A 141 2.97 3.76 -2.55
N ILE A 142 1.73 4.10 -2.19
CA ILE A 142 1.27 5.44 -1.82
C ILE A 142 0.85 5.37 -0.35
N ASP A 143 1.56 6.08 0.54
CA ASP A 143 1.30 6.05 1.98
C ASP A 143 0.04 6.79 2.42
N ASP A 144 -0.45 7.76 1.64
CA ASP A 144 -1.62 8.57 2.03
C ASP A 144 -2.27 9.25 0.82
N VAL A 145 -3.34 8.65 0.31
CA VAL A 145 -4.14 9.20 -0.80
C VAL A 145 -4.91 10.44 -0.35
N SER A 146 -5.29 10.51 0.92
CA SER A 146 -6.05 11.64 1.46
C SER A 146 -5.21 12.92 1.46
N LEU A 147 -3.90 12.83 1.76
CA LEU A 147 -2.97 13.94 1.59
C LEU A 147 -2.70 14.27 0.10
N MET A 148 -2.68 13.27 -0.78
CA MET A 148 -2.57 13.51 -2.21
C MET A 148 -3.76 14.33 -2.75
N GLU A 149 -4.96 14.17 -2.19
CA GLU A 149 -6.11 15.01 -2.52
C GLU A 149 -5.91 16.48 -2.11
N ILE A 150 -5.24 16.71 -0.98
CA ILE A 150 -4.87 18.07 -0.55
C ILE A 150 -3.86 18.67 -1.54
N ASP A 151 -2.84 17.92 -1.95
CA ASP A 151 -1.86 18.33 -2.96
C ASP A 151 -2.52 18.56 -4.34
N ALA A 152 -3.59 17.82 -4.63
CA ALA A 152 -4.45 17.99 -5.80
C ALA A 152 -5.39 19.21 -5.68
N ASN A 153 -5.26 20.01 -4.62
CA ASN A 153 -6.07 21.19 -4.34
C ASN A 153 -7.56 20.85 -4.12
N GLY A 154 -7.82 19.69 -3.50
CA GLY A 154 -9.15 19.15 -3.21
C GLY A 154 -9.85 18.48 -4.38
N SER A 155 -9.13 18.19 -5.48
CA SER A 155 -9.71 17.59 -6.69
C SER A 155 -9.60 16.07 -6.68
N SER A 156 -10.68 15.39 -6.30
CA SER A 156 -10.73 13.92 -6.31
C SER A 156 -10.56 13.35 -7.73
N ASN A 157 -11.00 14.05 -8.77
CA ASN A 157 -10.83 13.61 -10.16
C ASN A 157 -9.35 13.51 -10.56
N VAL A 158 -8.53 14.49 -10.18
CA VAL A 158 -7.09 14.48 -10.49
C VAL A 158 -6.37 13.34 -9.75
N VAL A 159 -6.78 13.08 -8.51
CA VAL A 159 -6.31 11.94 -7.70
C VAL A 159 -6.68 10.62 -8.36
N LEU A 160 -7.94 10.48 -8.80
CA LEU A 160 -8.44 9.29 -9.49
C LEU A 160 -7.72 9.06 -10.82
N ASP A 161 -7.53 10.10 -11.62
CA ASP A 161 -6.78 10.02 -12.88
C ASP A 161 -5.35 9.52 -12.63
N PHE A 162 -4.67 10.07 -11.62
CA PHE A 162 -3.33 9.62 -11.22
C PHE A 162 -3.31 8.14 -10.82
N LEU A 163 -4.29 7.71 -10.01
CA LEU A 163 -4.40 6.31 -9.57
C LEU A 163 -4.75 5.37 -10.73
N HIS A 164 -5.60 5.79 -11.66
CA HIS A 164 -5.90 5.05 -12.89
C HIS A 164 -4.66 4.92 -13.78
N TYR A 165 -3.83 5.95 -13.88
CA TYR A 165 -2.55 5.85 -14.58
C TYR A 165 -1.61 4.87 -13.90
N CYS A 166 -1.52 4.91 -12.57
CA CYS A 166 -0.74 3.94 -11.80
C CYS A 166 -1.26 2.51 -11.95
N ASP A 167 -2.58 2.31 -11.94
CA ASP A 167 -3.20 1.01 -12.17
C ASP A 167 -3.00 0.52 -13.62
N SER A 168 -2.99 1.41 -14.59
CA SER A 168 -2.65 1.05 -15.97
C SER A 168 -1.23 0.47 -16.10
N LEU A 169 -0.29 0.90 -15.23
CA LEU A 169 1.03 0.28 -15.15
C LEU A 169 0.95 -1.17 -14.64
N THR A 170 0.01 -1.49 -13.74
CA THR A 170 -0.18 -2.86 -13.23
C THR A 170 -0.58 -3.80 -14.36
N ALA A 171 -1.49 -3.35 -15.23
CA ALA A 171 -1.92 -4.09 -16.41
C ALA A 171 -0.82 -4.20 -17.48
N GLN A 172 -0.06 -3.12 -17.71
CA GLN A 172 0.95 -3.06 -18.77
C GLN A 172 2.24 -3.82 -18.40
N PHE A 173 2.69 -3.69 -17.15
CA PHE A 173 4.00 -4.13 -16.69
C PHE A 173 3.94 -5.24 -15.63
N GLY A 174 2.75 -5.59 -15.14
CA GLY A 174 2.58 -6.58 -14.08
C GLY A 174 3.09 -6.11 -12.71
N CYS A 175 3.19 -4.81 -12.46
CA CYS A 175 3.53 -4.25 -11.15
C CYS A 175 2.33 -4.27 -10.21
N SER A 176 2.55 -4.29 -8.89
CA SER A 176 1.47 -4.16 -7.91
C SER A 176 1.36 -2.72 -7.39
N LEU A 177 0.15 -2.27 -7.09
CA LEU A 177 -0.13 -0.96 -6.50
C LEU A 177 -0.69 -1.15 -5.09
N ILE A 178 -0.20 -0.36 -4.14
CA ILE A 178 -0.67 -0.32 -2.75
C ILE A 178 -0.96 1.13 -2.41
N ALA A 179 -2.17 1.41 -1.94
CA ALA A 179 -2.57 2.75 -1.54
C ALA A 179 -3.25 2.72 -0.16
N LEU A 180 -2.89 3.64 0.73
CA LEU A 180 -3.61 3.88 1.98
C LEU A 180 -4.54 5.08 1.83
N ASN A 181 -5.77 4.96 2.29
CA ASN A 181 -6.73 6.06 2.39
C ASN A 181 -7.35 6.14 3.79
N HIS A 182 -7.45 7.35 4.33
CA HIS A 182 -8.13 7.63 5.59
C HIS A 182 -9.62 7.90 5.36
N ASP A 183 -10.50 7.01 5.79
CA ASP A 183 -11.95 7.06 5.50
C ASP A 183 -12.68 8.24 6.18
N ASP A 184 -12.27 8.61 7.39
CA ASP A 184 -13.01 9.51 8.28
C ASP A 184 -12.46 10.95 8.40
N VAL A 185 -11.36 11.28 7.69
CA VAL A 185 -10.68 12.58 7.85
C VAL A 185 -11.26 13.68 6.94
N TYR A 186 -11.58 13.35 5.68
CA TYR A 186 -11.98 14.35 4.67
C TYR A 186 -13.31 14.01 4.00
N SER A 187 -14.25 13.43 4.77
CA SER A 187 -15.59 13.01 4.33
C SER A 187 -16.47 14.20 3.88
N THR A 188 -16.14 14.79 2.74
CA THR A 188 -17.02 15.63 1.94
C THR A 188 -17.86 14.73 1.04
N THR A 189 -18.92 15.25 0.44
CA THR A 189 -19.76 14.47 -0.50
C THR A 189 -18.95 13.86 -1.66
N ASP A 190 -17.84 14.50 -2.06
CA ASP A 190 -16.93 14.01 -3.10
C ASP A 190 -15.96 12.95 -2.59
N GLY A 191 -15.57 12.98 -1.30
CA GLY A 191 -14.74 11.94 -0.68
C GLY A 191 -15.38 10.55 -0.70
N LEU A 192 -16.72 10.47 -0.59
CA LEU A 192 -17.46 9.21 -0.76
C LEU A 192 -17.35 8.66 -2.19
N ASN A 193 -17.26 9.53 -3.21
CA ASN A 193 -17.07 9.08 -4.59
C ASN A 193 -15.66 8.53 -4.81
N LEU A 194 -14.63 9.19 -4.25
CA LEU A 194 -13.25 8.72 -4.31
C LEU A 194 -13.10 7.33 -3.69
N LEU A 195 -13.62 7.13 -2.48
CA LEU A 195 -13.56 5.86 -1.78
C LEU A 195 -14.23 4.73 -2.56
N LEU A 196 -15.46 4.94 -3.04
CA LEU A 196 -16.18 3.91 -3.80
C LEU A 196 -15.45 3.52 -5.08
N GLN A 197 -14.78 4.47 -5.74
CA GLN A 197 -13.98 4.18 -6.92
C GLN A 197 -12.68 3.45 -6.59
N LEU A 198 -11.99 3.84 -5.51
CA LEU A 198 -10.83 3.13 -4.99
C LEU A 198 -11.17 1.68 -4.63
N GLU A 199 -12.24 1.50 -3.86
CA GLU A 199 -12.75 0.17 -3.51
C GLU A 199 -13.05 -0.61 -4.77
N TYR A 200 -13.69 -0.01 -5.79
CA TYR A 200 -14.02 -0.68 -7.06
C TYR A 200 -12.77 -1.16 -7.80
N LEU A 201 -11.72 -0.33 -7.88
CA LEU A 201 -10.45 -0.64 -8.55
C LEU A 201 -9.63 -1.70 -7.81
N ALA A 202 -9.73 -1.77 -6.48
CA ALA A 202 -8.91 -2.68 -5.70
C ALA A 202 -9.28 -4.15 -5.89
N ASP A 203 -8.27 -5.00 -6.10
CA ASP A 203 -8.40 -6.45 -6.03
C ASP A 203 -8.50 -6.93 -4.58
N VAL A 204 -7.82 -6.22 -3.68
CA VAL A 204 -7.82 -6.50 -2.25
C VAL A 204 -8.10 -5.23 -1.47
N VAL A 205 -9.10 -5.26 -0.60
CA VAL A 205 -9.40 -4.18 0.34
C VAL A 205 -9.07 -4.65 1.76
N MET A 206 -8.22 -3.90 2.45
CA MET A 206 -7.79 -4.12 3.82
C MET A 206 -8.36 -3.01 4.70
N LYS A 207 -9.45 -3.28 5.42
CA LYS A 207 -10.05 -2.30 6.34
C LYS A 207 -9.51 -2.49 7.75
N VAL A 208 -8.89 -1.43 8.28
CA VAL A 208 -8.38 -1.34 9.65
C VAL A 208 -9.36 -0.53 10.46
N GLU A 209 -9.96 -1.14 11.48
CA GLU A 209 -11.04 -0.53 12.25
C GLU A 209 -10.81 -0.70 13.76
N PRO A 210 -11.37 0.20 14.58
CA PRO A 210 -11.45 0.00 16.03
C PRO A 210 -12.34 -1.20 16.36
N LEU A 211 -12.22 -1.70 17.60
CA LEU A 211 -13.12 -2.74 18.09
C LEU A 211 -14.49 -2.14 18.39
N ALA A 212 -15.56 -2.76 17.90
CA ALA A 212 -16.93 -2.34 18.19
C ALA A 212 -17.28 -2.31 19.70
N THR A 213 -16.54 -3.06 20.53
CA THR A 213 -16.71 -3.10 21.98
C THR A 213 -15.96 -2.00 22.74
N GLY A 214 -15.23 -1.13 22.03
CA GLY A 214 -14.36 -0.11 22.60
C GLY A 214 -12.93 -0.61 22.88
N LEU A 215 -12.17 0.18 23.64
CA LEU A 215 -10.73 -0.04 23.87
C LEU A 215 -10.46 -1.30 24.70
N ALA A 216 -9.47 -2.09 24.26
CA ALA A 216 -8.93 -3.23 24.99
C ALA A 216 -7.42 -3.03 25.27
N THR A 217 -6.93 -3.53 26.40
CA THR A 217 -5.51 -3.40 26.78
C THR A 217 -4.56 -4.15 25.86
N ASP A 218 -5.02 -5.28 25.32
CA ASP A 218 -4.19 -6.23 24.59
C ASP A 218 -4.57 -6.35 23.11
N VAL A 219 -5.56 -5.58 22.65
CA VAL A 219 -6.05 -5.59 21.27
C VAL A 219 -6.20 -4.14 20.80
N HIS A 220 -5.49 -3.79 19.73
CA HIS A 220 -5.45 -2.42 19.23
C HIS A 220 -6.51 -2.14 18.16
N GLY A 221 -7.08 -3.18 17.56
CA GLY A 221 -8.12 -3.04 16.54
C GLY A 221 -8.42 -4.36 15.84
N GLN A 222 -9.17 -4.26 14.74
CA GLN A 222 -9.46 -5.36 13.82
C GLN A 222 -9.01 -5.01 12.40
N LEU A 223 -8.63 -6.05 11.65
CA LEU A 223 -8.25 -5.98 10.25
C LEU A 223 -9.14 -6.93 9.46
N THR A 224 -9.92 -6.39 8.52
CA THR A 224 -10.72 -7.14 7.57
C THR A 224 -10.05 -7.11 6.19
N VAL A 225 -9.71 -8.28 5.66
CA VAL A 225 -9.12 -8.43 4.32
C VAL A 225 -10.16 -9.05 3.39
N THR A 226 -10.56 -8.31 2.37
CA THR A 226 -11.51 -8.73 1.34
C THR A 226 -10.79 -8.92 0.03
N ASN A 227 -10.65 -10.17 -0.45
CA ASN A 227 -10.12 -10.46 -1.77
C ASN A 227 -11.26 -10.61 -2.78
N LYS A 228 -11.19 -9.86 -3.87
CA LYS A 228 -12.04 -10.05 -5.05
C LYS A 228 -11.40 -11.09 -5.96
N GLU A 229 -11.93 -12.31 -5.97
CA GLU A 229 -11.43 -13.33 -6.89
C GLU A 229 -11.96 -13.04 -8.32
N LEU A 230 -11.06 -12.75 -9.27
CA LEU A 230 -11.37 -12.89 -10.70
C LEU A 230 -11.45 -14.38 -11.04
N GLY A 231 -12.65 -14.96 -10.90
CA GLY A 231 -12.90 -16.34 -11.29
C GLY A 231 -13.02 -16.46 -12.81
N ASP A 232 -12.17 -17.29 -13.43
CA ASP A 232 -12.24 -17.66 -14.85
C ASP A 232 -13.30 -18.75 -15.11
N GLY A 233 -14.54 -18.50 -14.69
CA GLY A 233 -15.65 -19.45 -14.88
C GLY A 233 -17.02 -18.94 -14.46
N PRO A 234 -18.12 -19.57 -14.93
CA PRO A 234 -19.50 -19.13 -14.69
C PRO A 234 -19.98 -19.31 -13.23
N SER A 235 -19.09 -19.64 -12.30
CA SER A 235 -19.39 -19.82 -10.88
C SER A 235 -18.97 -18.58 -10.09
N LYS A 236 -19.92 -17.67 -9.89
CA LYS A 236 -20.02 -16.63 -8.84
C LYS A 236 -18.70 -16.11 -8.25
N LEU A 237 -18.38 -14.84 -8.54
CA LEU A 237 -17.50 -13.97 -7.72
C LEU A 237 -17.72 -14.26 -6.22
N ARG A 238 -16.81 -15.00 -5.60
CA ARG A 238 -16.83 -15.22 -4.14
C ARG A 238 -15.75 -14.34 -3.55
N ASN A 239 -16.19 -13.23 -2.95
CA ASN A 239 -15.29 -12.42 -2.14
C ASN A 239 -14.84 -13.26 -0.95
N LYS A 240 -13.53 -13.48 -0.83
CA LYS A 240 -12.96 -14.21 0.29
C LYS A 240 -12.61 -13.19 1.36
N VAL A 241 -13.39 -13.20 2.43
CA VAL A 241 -13.26 -12.26 3.55
C VAL A 241 -12.58 -12.95 4.72
N HIS A 242 -11.51 -12.34 5.20
CA HIS A 242 -10.79 -12.73 6.40
C HIS A 242 -10.87 -11.62 7.44
N ASN A 243 -11.20 -11.95 8.68
CA ASN A 243 -11.26 -10.98 9.77
C ASN A 243 -10.35 -11.44 10.91
N PHE A 244 -9.46 -10.55 11.33
CA PHE A 244 -8.50 -10.77 12.40
C PHE A 244 -8.52 -9.59 13.37
N GLN A 245 -8.19 -9.85 14.62
CA GLN A 245 -7.80 -8.82 15.58
C GLN A 245 -6.28 -8.67 15.56
N PHE A 246 -5.79 -7.48 15.88
CA PHE A 246 -4.35 -7.24 15.89
C PHE A 246 -3.86 -6.54 17.16
N ARG A 247 -2.59 -6.81 17.47
CA ARG A 247 -1.82 -6.12 18.51
C ARG A 247 -0.50 -5.63 17.94
N ILE A 248 -0.26 -4.32 18.04
CA ILE A 248 1.01 -3.71 17.65
C ILE A 248 2.02 -3.91 18.79
N LYS A 249 3.23 -4.35 18.43
CA LYS A 249 4.40 -4.49 19.31
C LYS A 249 5.55 -3.65 18.77
N ASP A 250 6.58 -3.45 19.59
CA ASP A 250 7.77 -2.67 19.20
C ASP A 250 8.48 -3.19 17.94
N SER A 251 8.48 -4.51 17.72
CA SER A 251 9.20 -5.17 16.62
C SER A 251 8.30 -5.72 15.50
N GLY A 252 6.97 -5.51 15.57
CA GLY A 252 6.04 -6.05 14.58
C GLY A 252 4.58 -6.05 15.05
N VAL A 253 3.75 -6.80 14.35
CA VAL A 253 2.31 -6.90 14.62
C VAL A 253 1.91 -8.37 14.71
N GLU A 254 1.11 -8.68 15.71
CA GLU A 254 0.51 -9.99 15.90
C GLU A 254 -0.96 -9.95 15.50
N TYR A 255 -1.39 -10.99 14.81
CA TYR A 255 -2.78 -11.20 14.42
C TYR A 255 -3.32 -12.45 15.07
N PHE A 256 -4.60 -12.42 15.41
CA PHE A 256 -5.31 -13.55 16.01
C PHE A 256 -6.78 -13.50 15.61
N TYR A 257 -7.44 -14.65 15.56
CA TYR A 257 -8.88 -14.68 15.29
C TYR A 257 -9.67 -14.19 16.51
N PRO A 258 -10.79 -13.48 16.32
CA PRO A 258 -11.68 -13.11 17.42
C PRO A 258 -12.05 -14.34 18.27
N GLY A 259 -11.94 -14.22 19.59
CA GLY A 259 -12.23 -15.30 20.54
C GLY A 259 -11.10 -16.32 20.74
N SER A 260 -9.97 -16.17 20.05
CA SER A 260 -8.73 -16.88 20.37
C SER A 260 -8.08 -16.23 21.60
N LYS A 261 -7.45 -17.02 22.48
CA LYS A 261 -6.65 -16.43 23.57
C LYS A 261 -5.42 -15.75 22.97
N ALA A 262 -5.26 -14.45 23.26
CA ALA A 262 -4.08 -13.65 22.95
C ALA A 262 -2.86 -14.03 23.82
#